data_AF-A0A2R6KY00-F1
#
_entry.id   AF-A0A2R6KY00-F1
#
_cell.length_a   1.000
_cell.length_b   1.000
_cell.length_c   1.000
_cell.angle_alpha   90.00
_cell.angle_beta   90.00
_cell.angle_gamma   90.00
#
_symmetry.space_group_name_H-M   'P 1'
#
loop_
_entity.id
_entity.type
_entity.pdbx_description
1 polymer ?
#
loop_
_entity_poly.entity_id
_entity_poly.type
_entity_poly.pdbx_seq_one_letter_code
_entity_poly.pdbx_strand_id
1 'polypeptide(L)'
;MSDDTASEGRFLVTDADEASAVLKDVDRGQVHTLSDNPGVEAGDVIEGAVEPEPPMEVTYALVEVDERRHVTVEESREPPT
;
A
#
# COMPACT_ATOMS: atom_id res chain seq x y z
N MET A 1 10.00 -18.58 16.12
CA MET A 1 10.47 -17.91 14.91
C MET A 1 9.28 -17.13 14.44
N SER A 2 9.18 -15.88 14.85
CA SER A 2 8.21 -14.97 14.26
C SER A 2 8.65 -14.76 12.81
N ASP A 3 7.72 -14.79 11.87
CA ASP A 3 7.98 -14.55 10.47
C ASP A 3 8.72 -13.20 10.33
N ASP A 4 10.02 -13.23 10.05
CA ASP A 4 10.88 -12.06 9.78
C ASP A 4 10.67 -11.57 8.34
N THR A 5 9.44 -11.71 7.83
CA THR A 5 9.03 -11.40 6.46
C THR A 5 8.11 -10.18 6.41
N ALA A 6 7.62 -9.72 7.57
CA ALA A 6 6.90 -8.48 7.72
C ALA A 6 7.76 -7.29 7.27
N SER A 7 7.23 -6.50 6.34
CA SER A 7 7.86 -5.28 5.85
C SER A 7 7.13 -4.09 6.44
N GLU A 8 7.78 -3.40 7.38
CA GLU A 8 7.30 -2.16 7.98
C GLU A 8 7.71 -0.95 7.13
N GLY A 9 6.81 0.03 7.01
CA GLY A 9 7.11 1.28 6.32
C GLY A 9 5.89 2.13 5.98
N ARG A 10 6.09 3.03 5.03
CA ARG A 10 5.04 3.89 4.48
C ARG A 10 4.72 3.48 3.05
N PHE A 11 3.44 3.22 2.81
CA PHE A 11 2.93 2.68 1.56
C PHE A 11 1.96 3.67 0.93
N LEU A 12 2.14 3.94 -0.37
CA LEU A 12 1.16 4.63 -1.19
C LEU A 12 0.30 3.60 -1.92
N VAL A 13 -1.02 3.68 -1.75
CA VAL A 13 -1.99 2.92 -2.55
C VAL A 13 -2.02 3.53 -3.94
N THR A 14 -1.44 2.82 -4.91
CA THR A 14 -1.43 3.28 -6.30
C THR A 14 -2.65 2.84 -7.08
N ASP A 15 -3.26 1.73 -6.68
CA ASP A 15 -4.42 1.12 -7.31
C ASP A 15 -5.21 0.33 -6.27
N ALA A 16 -6.55 0.36 -6.32
CA ALA A 16 -7.39 -0.38 -5.40
C ALA A 16 -8.77 -0.63 -5.99
N ASP A 17 -9.19 -1.89 -5.92
CA ASP A 17 -10.51 -2.38 -6.32
C ASP A 17 -11.20 -3.06 -5.13
N GLU A 18 -12.44 -3.52 -5.30
CA GLU A 18 -13.19 -4.20 -4.23
C GLU A 18 -12.51 -5.49 -3.71
N ALA A 19 -11.65 -6.11 -4.53
CA ALA A 19 -11.03 -7.40 -4.24
C ALA A 19 -9.55 -7.30 -3.86
N SER A 20 -8.84 -6.23 -4.21
CA SER A 20 -7.38 -6.14 -4.00
C SER A 20 -6.90 -4.70 -3.99
N ALA A 21 -5.68 -4.47 -3.50
CA ALA A 21 -5.03 -3.18 -3.58
C ALA A 21 -3.53 -3.31 -3.86
N VAL A 22 -2.96 -2.33 -4.54
CA VAL A 22 -1.53 -2.26 -4.86
C VAL A 22 -0.88 -1.17 -4.01
N LEU A 23 0.03 -1.60 -3.15
CA LEU A 23 0.81 -0.76 -2.26
C LEU A 23 2.20 -0.55 -2.81
N LYS A 24 2.68 0.69 -2.83
CA LYS A 24 4.07 1.02 -3.16
C LYS A 24 4.78 1.56 -1.93
N ASP A 25 5.83 0.88 -1.49
CA ASP A 25 6.75 1.38 -0.48
C ASP A 25 7.39 2.68 -0.99
N VAL A 26 7.18 3.78 -0.27
CA VAL A 26 7.63 5.12 -0.67
C VAL A 26 9.14 5.26 -0.53
N ASP A 27 9.73 4.62 0.47
CA ASP A 27 11.14 4.74 0.80
C ASP A 27 12.01 3.78 -0.01
N ARG A 28 11.52 2.56 -0.25
CA ARG A 28 12.25 1.48 -0.93
C ARG A 28 11.83 1.31 -2.39
N GLY A 29 10.68 1.87 -2.79
CA GLY A 29 10.15 1.77 -4.15
C GLY A 29 9.59 0.40 -4.54
N GLN A 30 9.49 -0.52 -3.58
CA GLN A 30 8.95 -1.87 -3.78
C GLN A 30 7.43 -1.82 -3.94
N VAL A 31 6.86 -2.80 -4.64
CA VAL A 31 5.42 -2.92 -4.87
C VAL A 31 4.92 -4.21 -4.23
N HIS A 32 3.89 -4.09 -3.39
CA HIS A 32 3.22 -5.16 -2.68
C HIS A 32 1.76 -5.20 -3.11
N THR A 33 1.31 -6.33 -3.65
CA THR A 33 -0.09 -6.52 -4.02
C THR A 33 -0.82 -7.21 -2.87
N LEU A 34 -1.84 -6.57 -2.33
CA LEU A 34 -2.73 -7.15 -1.35
C LEU A 34 -3.70 -8.14 -2.01
N SER A 35 -3.86 -9.31 -1.39
CA SER A 35 -4.84 -10.31 -1.81
C SER A 35 -6.30 -9.88 -1.60
N ASP A 36 -6.52 -9.03 -0.61
CA ASP A 36 -7.81 -8.46 -0.23
C ASP A 36 -7.69 -6.94 -0.04
N ASN A 37 -8.75 -6.20 -0.35
CA ASN A 37 -8.80 -4.77 -0.06
C ASN A 37 -9.43 -4.51 1.33
N PRO A 38 -8.67 -4.02 2.33
CA PRO A 38 -9.20 -3.67 3.66
C PRO A 38 -10.04 -2.36 3.68
N GLY A 39 -10.47 -1.86 2.52
CA GLY A 39 -11.21 -0.59 2.37
C GLY A 39 -10.30 0.61 2.14
N VAL A 40 -9.15 0.39 1.50
CA VAL A 40 -8.22 1.44 1.04
C VAL A 40 -8.54 1.84 -0.40
N GLU A 41 -8.21 3.06 -0.74
CA GLU A 41 -8.49 3.66 -2.05
C GLU A 41 -7.20 4.20 -2.68
N ALA A 42 -7.14 4.26 -4.00
CA ALA A 42 -6.01 4.86 -4.70
C ALA A 42 -5.79 6.31 -4.22
N GLY A 43 -4.54 6.66 -3.91
CA GLY A 43 -4.18 7.94 -3.29
C GLY A 43 -4.11 7.91 -1.76
N ASP A 44 -4.51 6.82 -1.11
CA ASP A 44 -4.25 6.63 0.31
C ASP A 44 -2.76 6.39 0.59
N VAL A 45 -2.28 6.97 1.69
CA VAL A 45 -0.97 6.73 2.27
C VAL A 45 -1.18 6.05 3.61
N ILE A 46 -0.51 4.93 3.81
CA ILE A 46 -0.64 4.05 4.96
C ILE A 46 0.74 3.91 5.60
N GLU A 47 0.82 4.12 6.91
CA GLU A 47 1.96 3.73 7.73
C GLU A 47 1.60 2.46 8.48
N GLY A 48 2.43 1.43 8.40
CA GLY A 48 2.17 0.13 9.03
C GLY A 48 3.07 -0.98 8.51
N ALA A 49 2.55 -2.21 8.49
CA ALA A 49 3.30 -3.40 8.11
C ALA A 49 2.52 -4.32 7.17
N VAL A 50 3.23 -4.89 6.20
CA VAL A 50 2.68 -5.91 5.28
C VAL A 50 3.44 -7.22 5.42
N GLU A 51 2.73 -8.35 5.38
CA GLU A 51 3.32 -9.69 5.45
C GLU A 51 2.97 -10.50 4.20
N PRO A 52 3.91 -11.26 3.62
CA PRO A 52 3.62 -12.15 2.51
C PRO A 52 2.73 -13.32 2.96
N GLU A 53 1.80 -13.73 2.10
CA GLU A 53 0.89 -14.83 2.42
C GLU A 53 1.39 -16.19 1.91
N PRO A 54 1.41 -17.23 2.77
CA PRO A 54 1.79 -18.57 2.34
C PRO A 54 0.66 -19.31 1.58
N PRO A 55 0.99 -20.34 0.77
CA PRO A 55 2.33 -20.84 0.46
C PRO A 55 2.99 -20.14 -0.73
N MET A 56 2.22 -19.36 -1.49
CA MET A 56 2.71 -18.61 -2.65
C MET A 56 2.83 -17.16 -2.19
N GLU A 57 4.00 -16.79 -1.67
CA GLU A 57 4.40 -15.46 -1.16
C GLU A 57 4.40 -14.36 -2.26
N VAL A 58 3.35 -14.33 -3.07
CA VAL A 58 3.12 -13.49 -4.23
C VAL A 58 2.13 -12.38 -3.87
N THR A 59 1.21 -12.67 -2.95
CA THR A 59 0.30 -11.69 -2.34
C THR A 59 0.73 -11.38 -0.92
N TYR A 60 0.36 -10.18 -0.48
CA TYR A 60 0.64 -9.67 0.85
C TYR A 60 -0.67 -9.40 1.58
N ALA A 61 -0.62 -9.40 2.90
CA ALA A 61 -1.70 -8.91 3.76
C ALA A 61 -1.20 -7.67 4.50
N LEU A 62 -2.06 -6.66 4.65
CA LEU A 62 -1.81 -5.52 5.51
C LEU A 62 -2.16 -5.94 6.94
N VAL A 63 -1.14 -6.20 7.76
CA VAL A 63 -1.31 -6.78 9.10
C VAL A 63 -1.36 -5.72 10.19
N GLU A 64 -0.76 -4.55 9.95
CA GLU A 64 -0.76 -3.42 10.87
C GLU A 64 -0.98 -2.10 10.13
N VAL A 65 -1.74 -1.21 10.75
CA VAL A 65 -2.01 0.16 10.27
C VAL A 65 -1.92 1.12 11.44
N ASP A 66 -0.84 1.89 11.46
CA ASP A 66 -0.58 2.93 12.47
C ASP A 66 -1.27 4.25 12.10
N GLU A 67 -1.14 4.66 10.83
CA GLU A 67 -1.74 5.88 10.30
C GLU A 67 -2.28 5.65 8.88
N ARG A 68 -3.41 6.28 8.55
CA ARG A 68 -3.94 6.38 7.18
C ARG A 68 -4.30 7.82 6.85
N ARG A 69 -3.87 8.30 5.68
CA ARG A 69 -4.23 9.62 5.13
C ARG A 69 -4.48 9.55 3.63
N HIS A 70 -5.53 10.20 3.15
CA HIS A 70 -5.80 10.32 1.71
C HIS A 70 -5.11 11.55 1.11
N VAL A 71 -4.45 11.38 -0.05
CA VAL A 71 -3.78 12.46 -0.77
C VAL A 71 -4.59 12.83 -2.02
N THR A 72 -5.08 14.06 -2.06
CA THR A 72 -5.77 14.61 -3.22
C THR A 72 -4.77 15.17 -4.23
N VAL A 73 -4.83 14.71 -5.48
CA VAL A 73 -4.05 15.25 -6.60
C VAL A 73 -5.01 15.93 -7.57
N GLU A 74 -4.77 17.20 -7.87
CA GLU A 74 -5.56 17.98 -8.83
C GLU A 74 -4.71 18.47 -10.00
N GLU A 75 -5.29 18.51 -11.19
CA GLU A 75 -4.65 19.10 -12.37
C GLU A 75 -4.63 20.63 -12.25
N SER A 76 -3.44 21.23 -12.34
CA SER A 76 -3.31 22.68 -12.43
C SER A 76 -3.77 23.17 -13.80
N ARG A 77 -4.67 24.16 -13.81
CA ARG A 77 -5.07 24.88 -15.04
C ARG A 77 -4.01 25.87 -15.51
N GLU A 78 -3.04 26.17 -14.66
CA GLU A 78 -1.98 27.12 -14.96
C GLU A 78 -0.85 26.38 -15.70
N PRO A 79 -0.45 26.85 -16.90
CA PRO A 79 0.61 26.20 -17.66
C PRO A 79 1.94 26.26 -16.89
N PRO A 80 2.80 25.23 -17.01
CA PRO A 80 4.13 25.27 -16.42
C PRO A 80 4.92 26.44 -17.02
N THR A 81 5.42 27.33 -16.18
CA THR A 81 6.18 28.54 -16.54
C THR A 81 7.60 28.23 -16.97
#